data_AF-A0A426FZD6-F1
#
_entry.id   AF-A0A426FZD6-F1
#
_cell.length_a   1.000
_cell.length_b   1.000
_cell.length_c   1.000
_cell.angle_alpha   90.00
_cell.angle_beta   90.00
_cell.angle_gamma   90.00
#
_symmetry.space_group_name_H-M   'P 1'
#
loop_
_entity.id
_entity.type
_entity.pdbx_description
1 polymer ?
#
loop_
_entity_poly.entity_id
_entity_poly.type
_entity_poly.pdbx_seq_one_letter_code
_entity_poly.pdbx_strand_id
1 'polypeptide(L)'
;MDFEDIFDNLDSEIGNLKIRLSKNVYGTDKIETLSIFLDDFSNLCKVKRFDVELSEVEQLTSYTTLLQNTKSESQDYVSASIKRFYTEFIESLKDELYV
;
A
#
# COMPACT_ATOMS: atom_id res chain seq x y z
N MET A 1 2.01 18.44 -13.27
CA MET A 1 1.75 17.98 -11.90
C MET A 1 3.08 18.01 -11.18
N ASP A 2 3.16 18.63 -10.01
CA ASP A 2 4.39 18.62 -9.22
C ASP A 2 4.48 17.29 -8.47
N PHE A 3 5.59 16.56 -8.62
CA PHE A 3 5.75 15.28 -7.94
C PHE A 3 5.83 15.44 -6.42
N GLU A 4 6.25 16.60 -5.91
CA GLU A 4 6.22 16.87 -4.46
C GLU A 4 4.78 16.81 -3.93
N ASP A 5 3.85 17.53 -4.55
CA ASP A 5 2.42 17.51 -4.17
C ASP A 5 1.81 16.10 -4.28
N ILE A 6 2.18 15.34 -5.33
CA ILE A 6 1.68 13.98 -5.51
C ILE A 6 2.22 13.04 -4.43
N PHE A 7 3.50 13.20 -4.04
CA PHE A 7 4.11 12.38 -2.99
C PHE A 7 3.50 12.67 -1.61
N ASP A 8 3.18 13.94 -1.32
CA ASP A 8 2.45 14.31 -0.11
C ASP A 8 1.06 13.69 -0.08
N ASN A 9 0.37 13.67 -1.23
CA ASN A 9 -0.93 13.02 -1.36
C ASN A 9 -0.82 11.49 -1.16
N LEU A 10 0.20 10.85 -1.74
CA LEU A 10 0.48 9.42 -1.52
C LEU A 10 0.67 9.11 -0.03
N ASP A 11 1.45 9.92 0.69
CA ASP A 11 1.71 9.69 2.11
C ASP A 11 0.43 9.82 2.95
N SER A 12 -0.44 10.77 2.60
CA SER A 12 -1.78 10.91 3.19
C SER A 12 -2.64 9.65 2.96
N GLU A 13 -2.70 9.18 1.72
CA GLU A 13 -3.51 8.03 1.32
C GLU A 13 -2.98 6.70 1.89
N ILE A 14 -1.66 6.52 1.97
CA ILE A 14 -1.03 5.41 2.69
C ILE A 14 -1.36 5.46 4.18
N GLY A 15 -1.38 6.65 4.78
CA GLY A 15 -1.84 6.87 6.16
C GLY A 15 -3.29 6.40 6.36
N ASN A 16 -4.19 6.72 5.42
CA ASN A 16 -5.58 6.27 5.45
C ASN A 16 -5.70 4.75 5.35
N LEU A 17 -4.91 4.11 4.47
CA LEU A 17 -4.84 2.66 4.37
C LEU A 17 -4.34 2.02 5.69
N LYS A 18 -3.29 2.59 6.29
CA LYS A 18 -2.75 2.15 7.59
C LYS A 18 -3.81 2.16 8.68
N ILE A 19 -4.55 3.27 8.81
CA ILE A 19 -5.61 3.41 9.81
C ILE A 19 -6.69 2.35 9.60
N ARG A 20 -7.11 2.10 8.35
CA ARG A 20 -8.14 1.12 8.02
C ARG A 20 -7.71 -0.30 8.38
N LEU A 21 -6.52 -0.70 7.95
CA LEU A 21 -5.98 -2.04 8.21
C LEU A 21 -5.68 -2.26 9.70
N SER A 22 -5.15 -1.25 10.39
CA SER A 22 -4.94 -1.30 11.84
C SER A 22 -6.26 -1.49 12.59
N LYS A 23 -7.30 -0.70 12.28
CA LYS A 23 -8.60 -0.80 12.95
C LYS A 23 -9.30 -2.14 12.74
N ASN A 24 -9.19 -2.72 11.55
CA ASN A 24 -9.97 -3.91 11.18
C ASN A 24 -9.22 -5.23 11.41
N VAL A 25 -7.88 -5.22 11.50
CA VAL A 25 -7.08 -6.46 11.53
C VAL A 25 -5.99 -6.45 12.59
N TYR A 26 -5.13 -5.43 12.61
CA TYR A 26 -3.85 -5.51 13.33
C TYR A 26 -3.87 -4.92 14.75
N GLY A 27 -4.81 -4.03 15.06
CA GLY A 27 -4.82 -3.29 16.32
C GLY A 27 -3.51 -2.54 16.55
N THR A 28 -3.06 -2.51 17.81
CA THR A 28 -1.80 -1.89 18.26
C THR A 28 -0.59 -2.82 18.16
N ASP A 29 -0.79 -4.13 18.26
CA ASP A 29 0.30 -5.08 18.55
C ASP A 29 1.04 -5.56 17.30
N LYS A 30 0.44 -5.42 16.11
CA LYS A 30 1.03 -5.81 14.82
C LYS A 30 1.22 -4.63 13.87
N ILE A 31 1.28 -3.42 14.40
CA ILE A 31 1.37 -2.20 13.59
C ILE A 31 2.75 -2.05 12.92
N GLU A 32 3.80 -2.65 13.47
CA GLU A 32 5.16 -2.59 12.92
C GLU A 32 5.26 -3.28 11.56
N THR A 33 4.81 -4.54 11.44
CA THR A 33 4.82 -5.28 10.17
C THR A 33 3.99 -4.58 9.09
N LEU A 34 2.83 -4.02 9.48
CA LEU A 34 2.02 -3.21 8.57
C LEU A 34 2.76 -1.94 8.14
N SER A 35 3.46 -1.27 9.05
CA SER A 35 4.22 -0.05 8.74
C SER A 35 5.34 -0.34 7.77
N ILE A 36 6.12 -1.40 7.99
CA ILE A 36 7.22 -1.80 7.09
C ILE A 36 6.70 -2.01 5.66
N PHE A 37 5.59 -2.75 5.49
CA PHE A 37 5.00 -2.94 4.17
C PHE A 37 4.56 -1.62 3.53
N LEU A 38 3.89 -0.75 4.28
CA LEU A 38 3.39 0.51 3.74
C LEU A 38 4.51 1.50 3.40
N ASP A 39 5.60 1.49 4.14
CA ASP A 39 6.79 2.28 3.86
C ASP A 39 7.47 1.78 2.57
N ASP A 40 7.63 0.46 2.42
CA ASP A 40 8.17 -0.15 1.20
C ASP A 40 7.28 0.14 -0.02
N PHE A 41 5.96 0.07 0.13
CA PHE A 41 5.00 0.37 -0.94
C PHE A 41 5.06 1.86 -1.32
N SER A 42 5.05 2.79 -0.34
CA SER A 42 5.20 4.22 -0.61
C SER A 42 6.53 4.50 -1.32
N ASN A 43 7.63 3.91 -0.85
CA ASN A 43 8.94 4.07 -1.47
C ASN A 43 8.98 3.51 -2.90
N LEU A 44 8.36 2.36 -3.17
CA LEU A 44 8.25 1.81 -4.52
C LEU A 44 7.56 2.80 -5.47
N CYS A 45 6.42 3.37 -5.04
CA CYS A 45 5.70 4.38 -5.80
C CYS A 45 6.55 5.64 -6.04
N LYS A 46 7.30 6.11 -5.04
CA LYS A 46 8.17 7.29 -5.16
C LYS A 46 9.35 7.06 -6.11
N VAL A 47 10.06 5.95 -5.94
CA VAL A 47 11.23 5.59 -6.77
C VAL A 47 10.85 5.42 -8.23
N LYS A 48 9.71 4.78 -8.49
CA LYS A 48 9.21 4.54 -9.84
C LYS A 48 8.31 5.65 -10.37
N ARG A 49 8.09 6.71 -9.59
CA ARG A 49 7.19 7.83 -9.95
C ARG A 49 5.80 7.35 -10.38
N PHE A 50 5.24 6.38 -9.65
CA PHE A 50 3.94 5.74 -9.91
C PHE A 50 3.87 4.83 -11.14
N ASP A 51 4.95 4.63 -11.91
CA ASP A 51 5.01 3.55 -12.91
C ASP A 51 5.28 2.19 -12.24
N VAL A 52 4.28 1.73 -11.47
CA VAL A 52 4.31 0.51 -10.65
C VAL A 52 3.22 -0.43 -11.15
N GLU A 53 3.52 -1.73 -11.20
CA GLU A 53 2.52 -2.79 -11.44
C GLU A 53 2.10 -3.45 -10.12
N LEU A 54 0.85 -3.92 -10.03
CA LEU A 54 0.34 -4.60 -8.83
C LEU A 54 1.22 -5.78 -8.42
N SER A 55 1.72 -6.54 -9.40
CA SER A 55 2.60 -7.69 -9.15
C SER A 55 3.89 -7.28 -8.46
N GLU A 56 4.40 -6.06 -8.68
CA GLU A 56 5.61 -5.59 -8.01
C GLU A 56 5.35 -5.28 -6.53
N VAL A 57 4.16 -4.77 -6.21
CA VAL A 57 3.71 -4.59 -4.82
C VAL A 57 3.56 -5.95 -4.13
N GLU A 58 2.94 -6.92 -4.80
CA GLU A 58 2.72 -8.27 -4.26
C GLU A 58 4.03 -9.08 -4.12
N GLN A 59 5.06 -8.74 -4.90
CA GLN A 59 6.39 -9.35 -4.81
C GLN A 59 7.28 -8.75 -3.72
N LEU A 60 6.87 -7.66 -3.07
CA LEU A 60 7.61 -7.11 -1.93
C LEU A 60 7.74 -8.17 -0.82
N THR A 61 8.97 -8.37 -0.32
CA THR A 61 9.24 -9.27 0.81
C THR A 61 8.38 -8.89 2.03
N SER A 62 8.14 -7.59 2.24
CA SER A 62 7.29 -7.07 3.30
C SER A 62 5.81 -7.36 3.07
N TYR A 63 5.32 -7.44 1.83
CA TYR A 63 3.95 -7.90 1.53
C TYR A 63 3.78 -9.38 1.92
N THR A 64 4.72 -10.23 1.52
CA THR A 64 4.70 -11.66 1.90
C THR A 64 4.76 -11.82 3.42
N THR A 65 5.64 -11.07 4.09
CA THR A 65 5.78 -11.08 5.56
C THR A 65 4.50 -10.60 6.24
N LEU A 66 3.85 -9.55 5.72
CA LEU A 66 2.59 -9.03 6.23
C LEU A 66 1.51 -10.12 6.20
N LEU A 67 1.33 -10.81 5.06
CA LEU A 67 0.31 -11.84 4.94
C LEU A 67 0.59 -13.05 5.84
N GLN A 68 1.84 -13.50 5.93
CA GLN A 68 2.24 -14.59 6.84
C GLN A 68 1.96 -14.25 8.32
N ASN A 69 2.06 -12.98 8.69
CA ASN A 69 1.77 -12.51 10.06
C ASN A 69 0.29 -12.13 10.27
N THR A 70 -0.52 -12.19 9.22
CA THR A 70 -1.97 -11.93 9.26
C THR A 70 -2.71 -13.22 9.59
N LYS A 71 -3.74 -13.15 10.45
CA LYS A 71 -4.60 -14.31 10.74
C LYS A 71 -5.24 -14.79 9.44
N SER A 72 -5.31 -16.10 9.22
CA SER A 72 -5.84 -16.68 7.98
C SER A 72 -7.23 -16.16 7.61
N GLU A 73 -8.12 -15.96 8.60
CA GLU A 73 -9.47 -15.40 8.43
C GLU A 73 -9.50 -13.94 7.93
N SER A 74 -8.37 -13.22 8.03
CA SER A 74 -8.25 -11.81 7.63
C SER A 74 -7.35 -11.60 6.40
N GLN A 75 -6.66 -12.64 5.92
CA GLN A 75 -5.71 -12.51 4.80
C GLN A 75 -6.41 -11.99 3.54
N ASP A 76 -7.58 -12.56 3.18
CA ASP A 76 -8.35 -12.13 2.00
C ASP A 76 -8.77 -10.66 2.11
N TYR A 77 -9.20 -10.22 3.30
CA TYR A 77 -9.57 -8.83 3.53
C TYR A 77 -8.37 -7.88 3.37
N VAL A 78 -7.20 -8.26 3.88
CA VAL A 78 -5.97 -7.47 3.75
C VAL A 78 -5.54 -7.36 2.30
N SER A 79 -5.42 -8.48 1.60
CA SER A 79 -5.05 -8.50 0.18
C SER A 79 -6.05 -7.73 -0.68
N ALA A 80 -7.36 -7.89 -0.45
CA ALA A 80 -8.38 -7.13 -1.17
C ALA A 80 -8.31 -5.63 -0.88
N SER A 81 -8.02 -5.22 0.35
CA SER A 81 -7.85 -3.81 0.72
C SER A 81 -6.64 -3.16 0.03
N ILE A 82 -5.51 -3.89 -0.03
CA ILE A 82 -4.29 -3.43 -0.70
C ILE A 82 -4.50 -3.34 -2.21
N LYS A 83 -5.09 -4.38 -2.82
CA LYS A 83 -5.41 -4.39 -4.25
C LYS A 83 -6.37 -3.26 -4.63
N ARG A 84 -7.39 -3.03 -3.80
CA ARG A 84 -8.34 -1.93 -3.98
C ARG A 84 -7.64 -0.58 -3.93
N PHE A 85 -6.78 -0.35 -2.93
CA PHE A 85 -5.98 0.87 -2.85
C PHE A 85 -5.10 1.07 -4.09
N TYR A 86 -4.40 0.02 -4.51
CA TYR A 86 -3.61 0.07 -5.74
C TYR A 86 -4.47 0.48 -6.95
N THR A 87 -5.61 -0.19 -7.15
CA THR A 87 -6.46 0.04 -8.34
C THR A 87 -7.08 1.44 -8.32
N GLU A 88 -7.67 1.83 -7.18
CA GLU A 88 -8.43 3.08 -7.06
C GLU A 88 -7.54 4.33 -7.00
N PHE A 89 -6.29 4.20 -6.53
CA PHE A 89 -5.40 5.33 -6.33
C PHE A 89 -4.14 5.26 -7.20
N ILE A 90 -3.33 4.21 -7.05
CA ILE A 90 -2.02 4.12 -7.72
C ILE A 90 -2.16 3.95 -9.23
N GLU A 91 -2.98 3.00 -9.67
CA GLU A 91 -3.22 2.71 -11.09
C GLU A 91 -3.95 3.86 -11.77
N SER A 92 -5.00 4.41 -11.14
CA SER A 92 -5.69 5.60 -11.66
C SER A 92 -4.75 6.80 -11.84
N LEU A 93 -3.85 7.04 -10.88
CA LEU A 93 -2.88 8.12 -10.97
C LEU A 93 -1.79 7.84 -12.00
N LYS A 94 -1.32 6.58 -12.11
CA LYS A 94 -0.39 6.15 -13.14
C LYS A 94 -0.97 6.42 -14.53
N ASP A 95 -2.22 6.02 -14.76
CA ASP A 95 -2.91 6.28 -16.00
C ASP A 95 -2.90 7.78 -16.29
N GLU A 96 -3.30 8.64 -15.34
CA GLU A 96 -3.27 10.11 -15.50
C GLU A 96 -1.89 10.72 -15.79
N LEU A 97 -0.83 10.19 -15.17
CA LEU A 97 0.54 10.71 -15.32
C LEU A 97 1.20 10.32 -16.65
N TYR A 98 0.80 9.20 -17.22
CA TYR A 98 1.45 8.58 -18.37
C TYR A 98 0.51 8.38 -19.58
N VAL A 99 -0.66 9.06 -19.59
CA VAL A 99 -1.56 9.18 -20.76
C VAL A 99 -0.82 9.68 -22.00
#